data_AF-A0A942C0P4-F1
#
_entry.id   AF-A0A942C0P4-F1
#
_cell.length_a   1.000
_cell.length_b   1.000
_cell.length_c   1.000
_cell.angle_alpha   90.00
_cell.angle_beta   90.00
_cell.angle_gamma   90.00
#
_symmetry.space_group_name_H-M   'P 1'
#
loop_
_entity.id
_entity.type
_entity.pdbx_description
1 polymer ?
#
loop_
_entity_poly.entity_id
_entity_poly.type
_entity_poly.pdbx_seq_one_letter_code
_entity_poly.pdbx_strand_id
1 'polypeptide(L)'
;MSDQDDKWNLDTAESAYVVISRYVEHTQISGIIIAMLAGALGEEKLEFLVNSEHWKNYMASRRELETAQEDIQKLAAAIERLRS
;
A
#
# COMPACT_ATOMS: atom_id res chain seq x y z
N MET A 1 28.27 1.72 20.48
CA MET A 1 26.85 2.11 20.50
C MET A 1 26.18 1.23 21.54
N SER A 2 25.31 1.77 22.38
CA SER A 2 24.82 1.03 23.55
C SER A 2 23.68 0.09 23.16
N ASP A 3 23.56 -1.07 23.81
CA ASP A 3 22.45 -2.04 23.59
C ASP A 3 21.05 -1.39 23.73
N GLN A 4 20.98 -0.26 24.44
CA GLN A 4 19.78 0.53 24.64
C GLN A 4 19.38 1.32 23.39
N ASP A 5 20.35 1.80 22.62
CA ASP A 5 20.12 2.51 21.34
C ASP A 5 19.63 1.53 20.27
N ASP A 6 20.20 0.33 20.22
CA ASP A 6 19.83 -0.70 19.25
C ASP A 6 18.41 -1.24 19.50
N LYS A 7 18.02 -1.41 20.78
CA LYS A 7 16.65 -1.76 21.15
C LYS A 7 15.63 -0.66 20.81
N TRP A 8 15.97 0.60 21.08
CA TRP A 8 15.12 1.75 20.71
C TRP A 8 14.91 1.82 19.20
N ASN A 9 15.97 1.57 18.42
CA ASN A 9 15.89 1.56 16.97
C ASN A 9 15.01 0.42 16.43
N LEU A 10 15.06 -0.76 17.06
CA LEU A 10 14.20 -1.89 16.71
C LEU A 10 12.72 -1.61 17.01
N ASP A 11 12.39 -1.17 18.22
CA ASP A 11 11.01 -0.86 18.64
C ASP A 11 10.39 0.24 17.76
N THR A 12 11.20 1.24 17.37
CA THR A 12 10.80 2.32 16.46
C THR A 12 10.55 1.80 15.04
N ALA A 13 11.42 0.93 14.53
CA ALA A 13 11.27 0.34 13.20
C ALA A 13 10.02 -0.56 13.10
N GLU A 14 9.77 -1.39 14.13
CA GLU A 14 8.57 -2.23 14.22
C GLU A 14 7.28 -1.40 14.25
N SER A 15 7.27 -0.31 15.04
CA SER A 15 6.13 0.61 15.11
C SER A 15 5.83 1.29 13.77
N ALA A 16 6.88 1.75 13.07
CA ALA A 16 6.75 2.34 11.74
C ALA A 16 6.20 1.34 10.72
N TYR A 17 6.71 0.09 10.74
CA TYR A 17 6.21 -0.98 9.89
C TYR A 17 4.71 -1.24 10.07
N VAL A 18 4.23 -1.33 11.31
CA VAL A 18 2.79 -1.58 11.60
C VAL A 18 1.91 -0.44 11.09
N VAL A 19 2.32 0.81 11.30
CA VAL A 19 1.55 1.98 10.84
C VAL A 19 1.48 2.00 9.31
N ILE A 20 2.62 1.87 8.64
CA ILE A 20 2.69 1.92 7.17
C ILE A 20 1.88 0.76 6.56
N SER A 21 2.02 -0.46 7.09
CA SER A 21 1.30 -1.64 6.60
C SER A 21 -0.22 -1.48 6.68
N ARG A 22 -0.74 -0.98 7.80
CA ARG A 22 -2.18 -0.75 7.99
C ARG A 22 -2.76 0.26 7.00
N TYR A 23 -2.04 1.35 6.75
CA TYR A 23 -2.51 2.37 5.81
C TYR A 23 -2.47 1.86 4.36
N VAL A 24 -1.44 1.11 3.98
CA VAL A 24 -1.38 0.52 2.63
C VAL A 24 -2.51 -0.51 2.42
N GLU A 25 -2.78 -1.37 3.40
CA GLU A 25 -3.90 -2.34 3.35
C GLU A 25 -5.27 -1.65 3.20
N HIS A 26 -5.53 -0.58 3.96
CA HIS A 26 -6.81 0.14 3.90
C HIS A 26 -7.09 0.75 2.51
N THR A 27 -6.03 1.09 1.76
CA THR A 27 -6.17 1.73 0.43
C THR A 27 -6.59 0.74 -0.67
N GLN A 28 -6.50 -0.57 -0.43
CA GLN A 28 -6.89 -1.61 -1.41
C GLN A 28 -8.41 -1.77 -1.58
N ILE A 29 -9.20 -1.42 -0.56
CA ILE A 29 -10.67 -1.59 -0.57
C ILE A 29 -11.33 -0.75 -1.67
N SER A 30 -10.73 0.38 -2.03
CA SER A 30 -11.23 1.31 -3.06
C SER A 30 -11.34 0.66 -4.44
N GLY A 31 -10.47 -0.31 -4.76
CA GLY A 31 -10.45 -0.93 -6.09
C GLY A 31 -11.57 -1.93 -6.36
N ILE A 32 -12.09 -2.56 -5.31
CA ILE A 32 -13.21 -3.50 -5.40
C ILE A 32 -14.49 -2.74 -5.76
N ILE A 33 -14.73 -1.60 -5.13
CA ILE A 33 -15.90 -0.75 -5.38
C ILE A 33 -15.93 -0.28 -6.85
N ILE A 34 -14.76 0.04 -7.40
CA ILE A 34 -14.63 0.47 -8.80
C ILE A 34 -14.92 -0.68 -9.77
N ALA A 35 -14.43 -1.89 -9.51
CA ALA A 35 -14.76 -3.08 -10.31
C ALA A 35 -16.26 -3.42 -10.25
N MET A 36 -16.89 -3.23 -9.09
CA MET A 36 -18.34 -3.38 -8.95
C MET A 36 -19.12 -2.32 -9.73
N LEU A 37 -18.67 -1.06 -9.70
CA LEU A 37 -19.27 0.03 -10.48
C LEU A 37 -19.15 -0.22 -11.99
N ALA A 38 -18.00 -0.68 -12.46
CA ALA A 38 -17.77 -1.10 -13.84
C ALA A 38 -18.77 -2.20 -14.28
N GLY A 39 -18.96 -3.24 -13.45
CA GLY A 39 -19.92 -4.30 -13.72
C GLY A 39 -21.38 -3.83 -13.72
N ALA A 40 -21.71 -2.78 -12.97
CA ALA A 40 -23.06 -2.22 -12.90
C ALA A 40 -23.40 -1.22 -14.02
N LEU A 41 -22.39 -0.57 -14.63
CA LEU A 41 -22.60 0.54 -15.57
C LEU A 41 -22.69 0.12 -17.05
N GLY A 42 -22.27 -1.10 -17.40
CA GLY A 42 -22.23 -1.59 -18.79
C GLY A 42 -21.08 -1.01 -19.63
N GLU A 43 -20.72 -1.68 -20.72
CA GLU A 43 -19.49 -1.42 -21.51
C GLU A 43 -19.38 0.02 -22.06
N GLU A 44 -20.49 0.62 -22.49
CA GLU A 44 -20.49 1.95 -23.12
C GLU A 44 -20.14 3.08 -22.13
N LYS A 45 -20.55 2.96 -20.87
CA LYS A 45 -20.22 3.95 -19.81
C LYS A 45 -18.85 3.69 -19.19
N LEU A 46 -18.35 2.47 -19.33
CA LEU A 46 -17.02 2.06 -18.90
C LEU A 46 -15.93 2.79 -19.68
N GLU A 47 -16.11 2.99 -20.99
CA GLU A 47 -15.14 3.65 -21.86
C GLU A 47 -14.87 5.11 -21.45
N PHE A 48 -15.91 5.87 -21.12
CA PHE A 48 -15.76 7.24 -20.61
C PHE A 48 -15.02 7.26 -19.27
N LEU A 49 -15.34 6.32 -18.37
CA LEU A 49 -14.71 6.24 -17.06
C LEU A 49 -13.23 5.87 -17.14
N VAL A 50 -12.86 4.85 -17.91
CA VAL A 50 -11.45 4.40 -18.03
C VAL A 50 -10.55 5.42 -18.74
N ASN A 51 -11.13 6.28 -19.58
CA ASN A 51 -10.40 7.36 -20.24
C ASN A 51 -10.29 8.63 -19.38
N SER A 52 -11.07 8.75 -18.30
CA SER A 52 -11.07 9.91 -17.42
C SER A 52 -9.74 10.10 -16.67
N GLU A 53 -9.43 11.35 -16.34
CA GLU A 53 -8.26 11.69 -15.53
C GLU A 53 -8.33 11.08 -14.12
N HIS A 54 -9.53 11.03 -13.53
CA HIS A 54 -9.75 10.37 -12.24
C HIS A 54 -9.37 8.88 -12.26
N TRP A 55 -9.70 8.16 -13.34
CA TRP A 55 -9.30 6.76 -13.49
C TRP A 55 -7.79 6.59 -13.65
N LYS A 56 -7.14 7.43 -14.45
CA LYS A 56 -5.69 7.41 -14.62
C LYS A 56 -4.97 7.66 -13.30
N ASN A 57 -5.42 8.65 -12.52
CA ASN A 57 -4.87 8.95 -11.20
C ASN A 57 -5.10 7.81 -10.21
N TYR A 58 -6.26 7.18 -10.23
CA TYR A 58 -6.54 5.98 -9.44
C TYR A 58 -5.60 4.82 -9.82
N MET A 59 -5.43 4.52 -11.11
CA MET A 59 -4.54 3.46 -11.57
C MET A 59 -3.06 3.75 -11.24
N ALA A 60 -2.64 5.01 -11.29
CA ALA A 60 -1.31 5.42 -10.85
C ALA A 60 -1.13 5.19 -9.35
N SER A 61 -2.07 5.67 -8.53
CA SER A 61 -2.07 5.43 -7.08
C SER A 61 -2.09 3.94 -6.73
N ARG A 62 -2.83 3.11 -7.49
CA ARG A 62 -2.83 1.65 -7.32
C ARG A 62 -1.45 1.03 -7.55
N ARG A 63 -0.72 1.47 -8.59
CA ARG A 63 0.64 0.98 -8.86
C ARG A 63 1.63 1.42 -7.78
N GLU A 64 1.50 2.65 -7.28
CA GLU A 64 2.31 3.14 -6.16
C GLU A 64 2.05 2.32 -4.89
N LEU A 65 0.79 1.94 -4.63
CA LEU A 65 0.43 1.05 -3.52
C LEU A 65 1.00 -0.37 -3.68
N GLU A 66 0.94 -0.94 -4.88
CA GLU A 66 1.57 -2.23 -5.18
C GLU A 66 3.09 -2.18 -4.91
N THR A 67 3.75 -1.09 -5.31
CA THR A 67 5.18 -0.86 -5.03
C THR A 67 5.45 -0.71 -3.53
N ALA A 68 4.58 0.02 -2.82
CA ALA A 68 4.69 0.21 -1.38
C ALA A 68 4.60 -1.12 -0.61
N GLN A 69 3.82 -2.10 -1.11
CA GLN A 69 3.79 -3.44 -0.50
C GLN A 69 5.13 -4.17 -0.60
N GLU A 70 5.81 -4.08 -1.73
CA GLU A 70 7.16 -4.66 -1.88
C GLU A 70 8.16 -3.99 -0.93
N ASP A 71 8.08 -2.67 -0.78
CA ASP A 71 8.96 -1.92 0.13
C ASP A 71 8.67 -2.22 1.61
N ILE A 72 7.40 -2.42 1.97
CA ILE A 72 7.00 -2.93 3.29
C ILE A 72 7.60 -4.32 3.56
N GLN A 73 7.59 -5.23 2.57
CA GLN A 73 8.21 -6.54 2.71
C GLN A 73 9.74 -6.46 2.89
N LYS A 74 10.41 -5.57 2.14
CA LYS A 74 11.86 -5.31 2.33
C LYS A 74 12.15 -4.75 3.72
N LEU A 75 11.31 -3.84 4.22
CA LEU A 75 11.42 -3.28 5.56
C LEU A 75 11.23 -4.38 6.63
N ALA A 76 10.23 -5.25 6.48
CA ALA A 76 10.02 -6.38 7.38
C ALA A 76 11.25 -7.30 7.45
N ALA A 77 11.83 -7.62 6.29
CA ALA A 77 13.04 -8.44 6.22
C ALA A 77 14.26 -7.75 6.87
N ALA A 78 14.36 -6.42 6.77
CA ALA A 78 15.41 -5.66 7.45
C ALA A 78 15.24 -5.67 8.97
N ILE A 79 14.00 -5.51 9.47
CA ILE A 79 13.66 -5.61 10.89
C ILE A 79 13.99 -7.00 11.43
N GLU A 80 13.68 -8.07 10.69
CA GLU A 80 13.98 -9.43 11.13
C GLU A 80 15.49 -9.65 11.31
N ARG A 81 16.31 -9.08 10.42
CA ARG A 81 17.78 -9.12 10.53
C ARG A 81 18.32 -8.31 11.72
N LEU A 82 17.61 -7.28 12.17
CA LEU A 82 17.98 -6.51 13.35
C LEU A 82 17.59 -7.22 14.65
N ARG A 83 16.62 -8.15 14.58
CA ARG A 83 16.19 -8.97 15.72
C ARG A 83 17.15 -10.15 15.99
N SER A 84 17.82 -10.65 14.96
CA SER A 84 18.77 -11.78 15.00
C SER A 84 20.18 -11.36 15.38
#